data_AF-A0A4Q2YYW3-F1
#
_entry.id   AF-A0A4Q2YYW3-F1
#
_cell.length_a   1.000
_cell.length_b   1.000
_cell.length_c   1.000
_cell.angle_alpha   90.00
_cell.angle_beta   90.00
_cell.angle_gamma   90.00
#
_symmetry.space_group_name_H-M   'P 1'
#
loop_
_entity.id
_entity.type
_entity.pdbx_description
1 polymer ?
#
loop_
_entity_poly.entity_id
_entity_poly.type
_entity_poly.pdbx_seq_one_letter_code
_entity_poly.pdbx_strand_id
1 'polypeptide(L)'
;MTRWSLKFKVGIYAAILTMAALVAGAAVMMVTLYFHQISELDEDLHGDARELVWDLKNFRDAPKDPRQPLSERFIPVDIRDHYLVIAGPEGQILYQSANLKGDLLELETGASRTIDVSGRAARVGAWQVDPYVVRIGANLNVIERFQKDLGIGFITALPAVGLVVFFGGLWLGRRAVSPVAKLSAAAERISASNPHERLPAPSARDEIAKLTEVLNRSFDRLQMSYEIATRFSADASHQLKTPVAILRAGLDHLSRDTELSEAQAEEVSLLRQQTRRLTSLIEDLLLLAQADAGRMFLEKEDLDLKVLI
;
A
#
# COMPACT_ATOMS: atom_id res chain seq x y z
N MET A 1 -16.06 -6.65 -13.88
CA MET A 1 -14.83 -6.26 -13.14
C MET A 1 -15.21 -5.83 -11.73
N THR A 2 -14.94 -6.65 -10.72
CA THR A 2 -15.29 -6.36 -9.32
C THR A 2 -14.42 -5.19 -8.81
N ARG A 3 -15.05 -4.04 -8.50
CA ARG A 3 -14.34 -2.88 -7.93
C ARG A 3 -14.01 -3.18 -6.46
N TRP A 4 -12.80 -3.68 -6.22
CA TRP A 4 -12.31 -3.95 -4.87
C TRP A 4 -12.25 -2.67 -4.04
N SER A 5 -12.69 -2.74 -2.78
CA SER A 5 -12.66 -1.58 -1.87
C SER A 5 -11.22 -1.04 -1.74
N LEU A 6 -11.07 0.28 -1.60
CA LEU A 6 -9.76 0.94 -1.46
C LEU A 6 -8.91 0.31 -0.34
N LYS A 7 -9.56 -0.14 0.74
CA LYS A 7 -8.96 -0.82 1.90
C LYS A 7 -8.23 -2.10 1.50
N PHE A 8 -8.85 -2.90 0.61
CA PHE A 8 -8.31 -4.17 0.16
C PHE A 8 -7.18 -3.97 -0.85
N LYS A 9 -7.29 -2.95 -1.70
CA LYS A 9 -6.22 -2.56 -2.64
C LYS A 9 -4.96 -2.13 -1.90
N VAL A 10 -5.06 -1.24 -0.92
CA VAL A 10 -3.91 -0.76 -0.15
C VAL A 10 -3.20 -1.90 0.58
N GLY A 11 -3.95 -2.79 1.25
CA GLY A 11 -3.37 -3.95 1.94
C GLY A 11 -2.63 -4.90 0.99
N ILE A 12 -3.20 -5.15 -0.20
CA ILE A 12 -2.56 -6.02 -1.20
C ILE A 12 -1.33 -5.38 -1.83
N TYR A 13 -1.41 -4.11 -2.25
CA TYR A 13 -0.25 -3.44 -2.84
C TYR A 13 0.90 -3.32 -1.84
N ALA A 14 0.61 -3.01 -0.58
CA ALA A 14 1.63 -3.00 0.47
C ALA A 14 2.24 -4.40 0.66
N ALA A 15 1.42 -5.45 0.77
CA ALA A 15 1.92 -6.82 0.92
C ALA A 15 2.78 -7.28 -0.26
N ILE A 16 2.35 -6.99 -1.50
CA ILE A 16 3.12 -7.34 -2.71
C ILE A 16 4.44 -6.58 -2.74
N LEU A 17 4.43 -5.27 -2.50
CA LEU A 17 5.64 -4.44 -2.53
C LEU A 17 6.64 -4.88 -1.46
N THR A 18 6.17 -5.12 -0.23
CA THR A 18 7.02 -5.59 0.87
C THR A 18 7.56 -6.98 0.57
N MET A 19 6.75 -7.90 0.04
CA MET A 19 7.21 -9.24 -0.32
C MET A 19 8.26 -9.19 -1.42
N ALA A 20 8.04 -8.39 -2.47
CA ALA A 20 9.00 -8.22 -3.56
C ALA A 20 10.33 -7.66 -3.04
N ALA A 21 10.30 -6.66 -2.16
CA ALA A 21 11.49 -6.09 -1.55
C ALA A 21 12.24 -7.12 -0.66
N LEU A 22 11.51 -7.91 0.13
CA LEU A 22 12.11 -8.94 0.99
C LEU A 22 12.75 -10.08 0.18
N VAL A 23 12.08 -10.54 -0.88
CA VAL A 23 12.63 -11.58 -1.77
C VAL A 23 13.89 -11.06 -2.48
N ALA A 24 13.85 -9.83 -3.00
CA ALA A 24 15.01 -9.20 -3.62
C ALA A 24 16.17 -9.05 -2.62
N GLY A 25 15.89 -8.60 -1.40
CA GLY A 25 16.88 -8.48 -0.34
C GLY A 25 17.51 -9.82 0.05
N ALA A 26 16.70 -10.87 0.22
CA ALA A 26 17.18 -12.22 0.49
C ALA A 26 18.06 -12.76 -0.64
N ALA A 27 17.67 -12.54 -1.90
CA ALA A 27 18.46 -12.96 -3.06
C ALA A 27 19.81 -12.22 -3.12
N VAL A 28 19.82 -10.90 -2.95
CA VAL A 28 21.06 -10.11 -2.90
C VAL A 28 21.95 -10.61 -1.76
N MET A 29 21.40 -10.82 -0.56
CA MET A 29 22.14 -11.32 0.59
C MET A 29 22.77 -12.70 0.32
N MET A 30 22.00 -13.65 -0.24
CA MET A 30 22.52 -14.98 -0.58
C MET A 30 23.68 -14.91 -1.57
N VAL A 31 23.53 -14.09 -2.62
CA VAL A 31 24.56 -13.91 -3.65
C VAL A 31 25.81 -13.27 -3.06
N THR A 32 25.66 -12.19 -2.28
CA THR A 32 26.80 -11.52 -1.63
C THR A 32 27.54 -12.45 -0.66
N LEU A 33 26.81 -13.19 0.18
CA LEU A 33 27.42 -14.15 1.10
C LEU A 33 28.14 -15.28 0.37
N TYR A 34 27.58 -15.77 -0.75
CA TYR A 34 28.23 -16.79 -1.56
C TYR A 34 29.58 -16.29 -2.11
N PHE A 35 29.59 -15.11 -2.73
CA PHE A 35 30.83 -14.54 -3.26
C PHE A 35 31.85 -14.23 -2.16
N HIS A 36 31.39 -13.78 -0.99
CA HIS A 36 32.27 -13.54 0.14
C HIS A 36 32.93 -14.85 0.62
N GLN A 37 32.15 -15.92 0.82
CA GLN A 37 32.67 -17.22 1.24
C GLN A 37 33.63 -17.85 0.20
N ILE A 38 33.36 -17.68 -1.09
CA ILE A 38 34.27 -18.15 -2.14
C ILE A 38 35.59 -17.36 -2.13
N SER A 39 35.52 -16.04 -1.90
CA SER A 39 36.71 -15.20 -1.81
C SER A 39 37.55 -15.54 -0.57
N GLU A 40 36.91 -15.74 0.57
CA GLU A 40 37.56 -16.17 1.82
C GLU A 40 38.21 -17.54 1.63
N LEU A 41 37.50 -18.49 1.02
CA LEU A 41 38.05 -19.80 0.70
C LEU A 41 39.25 -19.74 -0.26
N ASP A 42 39.22 -18.85 -1.26
CA ASP A 42 40.37 -18.65 -2.15
C ASP A 42 41.60 -18.09 -1.40
N GLU A 43 41.39 -17.21 -0.42
CA GLU A 43 42.45 -16.67 0.44
C GLU A 43 43.00 -17.74 1.39
N ASP A 44 42.13 -18.53 2.01
CA ASP A 44 42.50 -19.64 2.90
C ASP A 44 43.33 -20.68 2.15
N LEU A 45 42.87 -21.14 0.98
CA LEU A 45 43.62 -22.10 0.15
C LEU A 45 45.00 -21.56 -0.25
N HIS A 46 45.13 -20.27 -0.52
CA HIS A 46 46.43 -19.64 -0.81
C HIS A 46 47.32 -19.57 0.45
N GLY A 47 46.72 -19.30 1.61
CA GLY A 47 47.37 -19.33 2.92
C GLY A 47 47.94 -20.72 3.23
N ASP A 48 47.08 -21.73 3.20
CA ASP A 48 47.38 -23.14 3.44
C ASP A 48 48.50 -23.64 2.52
N ALA A 49 48.47 -23.27 1.23
CA ALA A 49 49.52 -23.65 0.28
C ALA A 49 50.90 -23.08 0.68
N ARG A 50 50.95 -21.84 1.19
CA ARG A 50 52.20 -21.22 1.64
C ARG A 50 52.67 -21.80 2.97
N GLU A 51 51.76 -22.03 3.91
CA GLU A 51 52.05 -22.63 5.21
C GLU A 51 52.56 -24.05 5.07
N LEU A 52 51.93 -24.87 4.22
CA LEU A 52 52.40 -26.22 3.89
C LEU A 52 53.86 -26.23 3.40
N VAL A 53 54.23 -25.35 2.47
CA VAL A 53 55.61 -25.30 1.96
C VAL A 53 56.57 -24.73 3.01
N TRP A 54 56.12 -23.78 3.82
CA TRP A 54 56.90 -23.27 4.95
C TRP A 54 57.22 -24.39 5.94
N ASP A 55 56.23 -25.20 6.30
CA ASP A 55 56.40 -26.35 7.17
C ASP A 55 57.32 -27.40 6.57
N LEU A 56 57.13 -27.74 5.28
CA LEU A 56 58.01 -28.68 4.57
C LEU A 56 59.48 -28.24 4.58
N LYS A 57 59.77 -26.94 4.49
CA LYS A 57 61.15 -26.42 4.54
C LYS A 57 61.76 -26.50 5.94
N ASN A 58 60.94 -26.37 6.98
CA ASN A 58 61.40 -26.29 8.37
C ASN A 58 61.31 -27.63 9.13
N PHE A 59 60.59 -28.61 8.57
CA PHE A 59 60.45 -29.93 9.19
C PHE A 59 61.78 -30.70 9.17
N ARG A 60 62.27 -31.10 10.34
CA ARG A 60 63.60 -31.71 10.51
C ARG A 60 63.85 -32.94 9.64
N ASP A 61 62.81 -33.74 9.40
CA ASP A 61 62.87 -35.01 8.67
C ASP A 61 62.35 -34.92 7.22
N ALA A 62 61.99 -33.71 6.74
CA ALA A 62 61.55 -33.55 5.37
C ALA A 62 62.71 -33.77 4.37
N PRO A 63 62.43 -34.34 3.19
CA PRO A 63 63.43 -34.45 2.12
C PRO A 63 64.01 -33.08 1.76
N LYS A 64 65.35 -32.96 1.82
CA LYS A 64 66.05 -31.72 1.43
C LYS A 64 66.12 -31.52 -0.07
N ASP A 65 65.99 -32.61 -0.83
CA ASP A 65 65.94 -32.56 -2.30
C ASP A 65 64.48 -32.37 -2.75
N PRO A 66 64.14 -31.25 -3.40
CA PRO A 66 62.78 -30.95 -3.85
C PRO A 66 62.30 -31.83 -5.02
N ARG A 67 63.07 -32.85 -5.39
CA ARG A 67 62.70 -33.88 -6.38
C ARG A 67 62.23 -35.19 -5.74
N GLN A 68 62.38 -35.36 -4.42
CA GLN A 68 62.02 -36.61 -3.75
C GLN A 68 60.52 -36.67 -3.44
N PRO A 69 59.89 -37.86 -3.57
CA PRO A 69 58.48 -38.03 -3.24
C PRO A 69 58.24 -37.75 -1.75
N LEU A 70 57.14 -37.06 -1.47
CA LEU A 70 56.73 -36.69 -0.12
C LEU A 70 55.76 -37.74 0.43
N SER A 71 56.00 -38.18 1.66
CA SER A 71 55.08 -39.06 2.40
C SER A 71 53.99 -38.26 3.12
N GLU A 72 52.80 -38.84 3.29
CA GLU A 72 51.64 -38.21 3.95
C GLU A 72 51.90 -37.66 5.36
N ARG A 73 52.89 -38.19 6.08
CA ARG A 73 53.29 -37.68 7.41
C ARG A 73 53.73 -36.21 7.42
N PHE A 74 54.11 -35.67 6.26
CA PHE A 74 54.52 -34.27 6.11
C PHE A 74 53.34 -33.33 5.77
N ILE A 75 52.13 -33.87 5.60
CA ILE A 75 50.94 -33.08 5.30
C ILE A 75 50.22 -32.73 6.62
N PRO A 76 50.02 -31.43 6.91
CA PRO A 76 49.25 -30.95 8.06
C PRO A 76 47.84 -31.56 8.12
N VAL A 77 47.35 -31.83 9.33
CA VAL A 77 46.12 -32.63 9.54
C VAL A 77 44.87 -31.90 9.05
N ASP A 78 44.82 -30.59 9.23
CA ASP A 78 43.80 -29.66 8.77
C ASP A 78 43.62 -29.67 7.24
N ILE A 79 44.69 -29.90 6.49
CA ILE A 79 44.61 -29.95 5.01
C ILE A 79 44.56 -31.36 4.41
N ARG A 80 44.55 -32.43 5.21
CA ARG A 80 44.46 -33.81 4.69
C ARG A 80 43.15 -34.11 3.99
N ASP A 81 42.07 -33.46 4.41
CA ASP A 81 40.75 -33.60 3.79
C ASP A 81 40.62 -32.79 2.49
N HIS A 82 41.59 -31.90 2.21
CA HIS A 82 41.65 -31.15 0.96
C HIS A 82 42.16 -32.04 -0.20
N TYR A 83 41.79 -31.67 -1.41
CA TYR A 83 42.35 -32.24 -2.62
C TYR A 83 43.73 -31.59 -2.85
N LEU A 84 44.81 -32.35 -2.70
CA LEU A 84 46.16 -31.81 -2.71
C LEU A 84 47.04 -32.52 -3.74
N VAL A 85 47.72 -31.74 -4.58
CA VAL A 85 48.81 -32.19 -5.45
C VAL A 85 49.99 -31.25 -5.26
N ILE A 86 51.14 -31.81 -4.90
CA ILE A 86 52.41 -31.08 -4.80
C ILE A 86 53.29 -31.53 -5.94
N ALA A 87 53.71 -30.60 -6.79
CA ALA A 87 54.65 -30.84 -7.87
C ALA A 87 55.99 -30.16 -7.60
N GLY A 88 57.08 -30.82 -8.02
CA GLY A 88 58.44 -30.30 -7.95
C GLY A 88 58.76 -29.28 -9.04
N PRO A 89 60.00 -28.77 -9.08
CA PRO A 89 60.43 -27.73 -10.00
C PRO A 89 60.42 -28.14 -11.49
N GLU A 90 60.40 -29.44 -11.79
CA GLU A 90 60.34 -29.98 -13.16
C GLU A 90 58.90 -30.47 -13.51
N GLY A 91 57.92 -30.20 -12.65
CA GLY A 91 56.53 -30.61 -12.84
C GLY A 91 56.23 -32.07 -12.45
N GLN A 92 57.20 -32.78 -11.87
CA GLN A 92 56.98 -34.12 -11.34
C GLN A 92 56.07 -34.10 -10.10
N ILE A 93 55.11 -35.01 -10.02
CA ILE A 93 54.22 -35.12 -8.86
C ILE A 93 54.99 -35.74 -7.69
N LEU A 94 55.13 -34.99 -6.59
CA LEU A 94 55.81 -35.42 -5.37
C LEU A 94 54.83 -36.02 -4.36
N TYR A 95 53.60 -35.51 -4.33
CA TYR A 95 52.51 -36.00 -3.49
C TYR A 95 51.17 -35.77 -4.17
N GLN A 96 50.26 -36.72 -3.98
CA GLN A 96 48.86 -36.64 -4.38
C GLN A 96 48.00 -37.23 -3.26
N SER A 97 46.98 -36.48 -2.83
CA SER A 97 46.06 -36.94 -1.80
C SER A 97 45.19 -38.10 -2.30
N ALA A 98 44.92 -39.07 -1.42
CA ALA A 98 44.18 -40.28 -1.76
C ALA A 98 42.71 -39.99 -2.17
N ASN A 99 42.14 -38.88 -1.71
CA ASN A 99 40.78 -38.45 -2.01
C ASN A 99 40.56 -37.95 -3.46
N LEU A 100 41.63 -37.71 -4.23
CA LEU A 100 41.55 -37.31 -5.65
C LEU A 100 41.14 -38.47 -6.57
N LYS A 101 41.25 -39.74 -6.14
CA LYS A 101 40.88 -40.94 -6.93
C LYS A 101 41.42 -40.98 -8.37
N GLY A 102 42.54 -40.29 -8.64
CA GLY A 102 43.14 -40.21 -9.98
C GLY A 102 42.68 -39.03 -10.83
N ASP A 103 41.77 -38.18 -10.34
CA ASP A 103 41.43 -36.90 -10.97
C ASP A 103 42.67 -35.99 -10.98
N LEU A 104 42.96 -35.40 -12.14
CA LEU A 104 44.05 -34.44 -12.31
C LEU A 104 43.54 -33.03 -12.01
N LEU A 105 44.12 -32.40 -10.99
CA LEU A 105 43.95 -30.95 -10.76
C LEU A 105 44.77 -30.19 -11.81
N GLU A 106 44.27 -30.07 -13.04
CA GLU A 106 44.90 -29.25 -14.08
C GLU A 106 44.37 -27.82 -14.01
N LEU A 107 45.09 -26.99 -13.25
CA LEU A 107 44.92 -25.53 -13.22
C LEU A 107 46.20 -24.81 -13.61
N GLU A 108 46.04 -23.67 -14.26
CA GLU A 108 47.10 -22.69 -14.44
C GLU A 108 47.52 -22.12 -13.08
N THR A 109 48.82 -21.95 -12.89
CA THR A 109 49.39 -21.34 -11.69
C THR A 109 48.91 -19.89 -11.56
N GLY A 110 48.43 -19.52 -10.38
CA GLY A 110 47.88 -18.20 -10.07
C GLY A 110 46.36 -18.09 -10.28
N ALA A 111 45.69 -19.18 -10.68
CA ALA A 111 44.25 -19.20 -10.86
C ALA A 111 43.54 -20.02 -9.76
N SER A 112 42.33 -19.58 -9.43
CA SER A 112 41.36 -20.34 -8.63
C SER A 112 40.07 -20.52 -9.44
N ARG A 113 39.52 -21.74 -9.44
CA ARG A 113 38.26 -22.03 -10.13
C ARG A 113 37.47 -23.10 -9.40
N THR A 114 36.18 -23.18 -9.67
CA THR A 114 35.33 -24.27 -9.18
C THR A 114 35.30 -25.38 -10.22
N ILE A 115 35.59 -26.61 -9.81
CA ILE A 115 35.52 -27.81 -10.66
C ILE A 115 34.70 -28.90 -9.96
N ASP A 116 34.30 -29.91 -10.70
CA ASP A 116 33.81 -31.16 -10.12
C ASP A 116 35.00 -32.10 -9.88
N VAL A 117 35.14 -32.60 -8.65
CA VAL A 117 36.13 -33.63 -8.28
C VAL A 117 35.35 -34.82 -7.75
N SER A 118 35.40 -35.94 -8.49
CA SER A 118 34.72 -37.18 -8.11
C SER A 118 33.21 -37.02 -7.79
N GLY A 119 32.49 -36.20 -8.56
CA GLY A 119 31.04 -35.97 -8.42
C GLY A 119 30.66 -34.96 -7.33
N ARG A 120 31.61 -34.16 -6.87
CA ARG A 120 31.39 -33.11 -5.87
C ARG A 120 32.03 -31.81 -6.33
N ALA A 121 31.28 -30.71 -6.22
CA ALA A 121 31.84 -29.39 -6.47
C ALA A 121 32.95 -29.07 -5.46
N ALA A 122 34.09 -28.62 -5.97
CA ALA A 122 35.25 -28.23 -5.19
C ALA A 122 35.81 -26.92 -5.74
N ARG A 123 36.23 -26.04 -4.83
CA ARG A 123 37.02 -24.86 -5.18
C ARG A 123 38.48 -25.26 -5.15
N VAL A 124 39.18 -25.05 -6.26
CA VAL A 124 40.57 -25.46 -6.44
C VAL A 124 41.40 -24.25 -6.84
N GLY A 125 42.61 -24.17 -6.31
CA GLY A 125 43.60 -23.16 -6.66
C GLY A 125 44.97 -23.79 -6.87
N ALA A 126 45.79 -23.12 -7.68
CA ALA A 126 47.16 -23.54 -7.96
C ALA A 126 48.12 -22.36 -7.76
N TRP A 127 49.15 -22.53 -6.94
CA TRP A 127 50.13 -21.49 -6.67
C TRP A 127 51.56 -22.03 -6.70
N GLN A 128 52.47 -21.24 -7.25
CA GLN A 128 53.90 -21.52 -7.21
C GLN A 128 54.46 -20.97 -5.90
N VAL A 129 54.98 -21.86 -5.07
CA VAL A 129 55.58 -21.56 -3.78
C VAL A 129 56.96 -22.22 -3.78
N ASP A 130 57.97 -21.44 -4.18
CA ASP A 130 59.34 -21.90 -4.47
C ASP A 130 59.88 -22.92 -3.45
N PRO A 131 60.36 -24.12 -3.86
CA PRO A 131 60.53 -24.61 -5.24
C PRO A 131 59.35 -25.44 -5.79
N TYR A 132 58.21 -25.45 -5.08
CA TYR A 132 57.08 -26.33 -5.39
C TYR A 132 55.94 -25.61 -6.11
N VAL A 133 55.12 -26.37 -6.82
CA VAL A 133 53.79 -25.93 -7.27
C VAL A 133 52.76 -26.69 -6.45
N VAL A 134 51.98 -25.95 -5.66
CA VAL A 134 50.95 -26.51 -4.79
C VAL A 134 49.60 -26.29 -5.44
N ARG A 135 48.88 -27.39 -5.70
CA ARG A 135 47.49 -27.37 -6.12
C ARG A 135 46.64 -27.92 -4.99
N ILE A 136 45.81 -27.07 -4.41
CA ILE A 136 44.98 -27.41 -3.26
C ILE A 136 43.52 -27.06 -3.58
N GLY A 137 42.59 -27.86 -3.08
CA GLY A 137 41.17 -27.57 -3.22
C GLY A 137 40.33 -28.10 -2.09
N ALA A 138 39.27 -27.36 -1.77
CA ALA A 138 38.32 -27.67 -0.73
C ALA A 138 36.96 -28.03 -1.32
N ASN A 139 36.23 -28.90 -0.64
CA ASN A 139 34.89 -29.28 -1.03
C ASN A 139 33.87 -28.18 -0.72
N LEU A 140 33.03 -27.79 -1.70
CA LEU A 140 32.05 -26.72 -1.52
C LEU A 140 30.80 -27.13 -0.75
N ASN A 141 30.65 -28.40 -0.37
CA ASN A 141 29.47 -28.91 0.34
C ASN A 141 29.16 -28.14 1.63
N VAL A 142 30.17 -27.58 2.32
CA VAL A 142 29.94 -26.77 3.54
C VAL A 142 29.21 -25.48 3.18
N ILE A 143 29.70 -24.75 2.17
CA ILE A 143 29.11 -23.52 1.64
C ILE A 143 27.73 -23.81 1.04
N GLU A 144 27.60 -24.87 0.25
CA GLU A 144 26.32 -25.25 -0.37
C GLU A 144 25.26 -25.65 0.65
N ARG A 145 25.62 -26.41 1.69
CA ARG A 145 24.69 -26.76 2.78
C ARG A 145 24.26 -25.51 3.53
N PHE A 146 25.20 -24.64 3.88
CA PHE A 146 24.89 -23.38 4.55
C PHE A 146 23.91 -22.53 3.72
N GLN A 147 24.14 -22.40 2.41
CA GLN A 147 23.22 -21.69 1.51
C GLN A 147 21.85 -22.35 1.41
N LYS A 148 21.81 -23.69 1.38
CA LYS A 148 20.55 -24.44 1.36
C LYS A 148 19.74 -24.24 2.65
N ASP A 149 20.41 -24.29 3.80
CA ASP A 149 19.77 -24.10 5.11
C ASP A 149 19.23 -22.66 5.25
N LEU A 150 19.99 -21.65 4.80
CA LEU A 150 19.52 -20.27 4.70
C LEU A 150 18.31 -20.15 3.76
N GLY A 151 18.36 -20.80 2.59
CA GLY A 151 17.26 -20.79 1.62
C GLY A 151 15.97 -21.39 2.20
N ILE A 152 16.06 -22.52 2.92
CA ILE A 152 14.92 -23.12 3.64
C ILE A 152 14.40 -22.16 4.72
N GLY A 153 15.29 -21.50 5.45
CA GLY A 153 14.94 -20.46 6.41
C GLY A 153 14.12 -19.33 5.77
N PHE A 154 14.53 -18.82 4.61
CA PHE A 154 13.78 -17.79 3.89
C PHE A 154 12.43 -18.29 3.35
N ILE A 155 12.39 -19.49 2.77
CA ILE A 155 11.15 -20.09 2.24
C ILE A 155 10.11 -20.27 3.35
N THR A 156 10.55 -20.56 4.58
CA THR A 156 9.66 -20.74 5.73
C THR A 156 9.29 -19.41 6.40
N ALA A 157 10.22 -18.46 6.53
CA ALA A 157 10.00 -17.19 7.21
C ALA A 157 9.24 -16.15 6.37
N LEU A 158 9.53 -16.04 5.07
CA LEU A 158 8.93 -15.01 4.20
C LEU A 158 7.40 -15.09 4.14
N PRO A 159 6.77 -16.27 3.99
CA PRO A 159 5.31 -16.37 4.02
C PRO A 159 4.70 -15.90 5.34
N ALA A 160 5.33 -16.20 6.48
CA ALA A 160 4.86 -15.76 7.79
C ALA A 160 4.86 -14.22 7.90
N VAL A 161 5.95 -13.59 7.46
CA VAL A 161 6.04 -12.12 7.38
C VAL A 161 4.99 -11.55 6.42
N GLY A 162 4.79 -12.18 5.27
CA GLY A 162 3.77 -11.80 4.29
C GLY A 162 2.36 -11.79 4.86
N LEU A 163 2.00 -12.82 5.64
CA LEU A 163 0.71 -12.90 6.32
C LEU A 163 0.55 -11.76 7.35
N VAL A 164 1.58 -11.49 8.15
CA VAL A 164 1.56 -10.39 9.12
C VAL A 164 1.35 -9.05 8.43
N VAL A 165 2.07 -8.78 7.35
CA VAL A 165 1.93 -7.53 6.56
C VAL A 165 0.55 -7.45 5.92
N PHE A 166 0.04 -8.55 5.36
CA PHE A 166 -1.28 -8.59 4.73
C PHE A 166 -2.41 -8.32 5.74
N PHE A 167 -2.45 -9.06 6.84
CA PHE A 167 -3.48 -8.87 7.86
C PHE A 167 -3.34 -7.53 8.59
N GLY A 168 -2.11 -7.10 8.87
CA GLY A 168 -1.81 -5.78 9.42
C GLY A 168 -2.28 -4.64 8.51
N GLY A 169 -2.01 -4.75 7.20
CA GLY A 169 -2.47 -3.79 6.20
C GLY A 169 -3.99 -3.74 6.08
N LEU A 170 -4.67 -4.89 6.12
CA LEU A 170 -6.14 -4.94 6.14
C LEU A 170 -6.73 -4.29 7.40
N TRP A 171 -6.14 -4.56 8.57
CA TRP A 171 -6.59 -3.98 9.83
C TRP A 171 -6.39 -2.46 9.85
N LEU A 172 -5.21 -1.99 9.44
CA LEU A 172 -4.88 -0.57 9.39
C LEU A 172 -5.72 0.18 8.35
N GLY A 173 -5.90 -0.40 7.16
CA GLY A 173 -6.75 0.16 6.11
C GLY A 173 -8.22 0.26 6.53
N ARG A 174 -8.72 -0.72 7.30
CA ARG A 174 -10.06 -0.65 7.91
C ARG A 174 -10.18 0.50 8.90
N ARG A 175 -9.19 0.68 9.77
CA ARG A 175 -9.20 1.73 10.80
C ARG A 175 -9.05 3.13 10.19
N ALA A 176 -8.18 3.30 9.20
CA ALA A 176 -7.92 4.58 8.54
C ALA A 176 -9.10 5.08 7.70
N VAL A 177 -9.80 4.19 7.01
CA VAL A 177 -10.91 4.57 6.11
C VAL A 177 -12.28 4.57 6.82
N SER A 178 -12.39 3.99 8.02
CA SER A 178 -13.66 3.95 8.76
C SER A 178 -14.24 5.35 9.07
N PRO A 179 -13.47 6.36 9.50
CA PRO A 179 -14.01 7.70 9.75
C PRO A 179 -14.61 8.33 8.49
N VAL A 180 -13.95 8.17 7.34
CA VAL A 180 -14.44 8.69 6.05
C VAL A 180 -15.78 8.08 5.70
N ALA A 181 -15.93 6.75 5.84
CA ALA A 181 -17.20 6.08 5.56
C ALA A 181 -18.35 6.58 6.47
N LYS A 182 -18.06 6.86 7.75
CA LYS A 182 -19.05 7.42 8.69
C LYS A 182 -19.45 8.85 8.28
N LEU A 183 -18.48 9.66 7.86
CA LEU A 183 -18.74 11.03 7.40
C LEU A 183 -19.52 11.05 6.09
N SER A 184 -19.20 10.18 5.13
CA SER A 184 -19.98 10.05 3.89
C SER A 184 -21.43 9.69 4.16
N ALA A 185 -21.68 8.69 5.01
CA ALA A 185 -23.04 8.28 5.39
C ALA A 185 -23.79 9.34 6.22
N ALA A 186 -23.08 10.23 6.93
CA ALA A 186 -23.69 11.38 7.59
C ALA A 186 -24.00 12.50 6.60
N ALA A 187 -23.11 12.76 5.64
CA ALA A 187 -23.31 13.77 4.60
C ALA A 187 -24.50 13.43 3.69
N GLU A 188 -24.71 12.15 3.34
CA GLU A 188 -25.86 11.71 2.53
C GLU A 188 -27.22 11.98 3.20
N ARG A 189 -27.26 12.14 4.53
CA ARG A 189 -28.49 12.48 5.27
C ARG A 189 -28.78 13.97 5.32
N ILE A 190 -27.78 14.81 5.07
CA ILE A 190 -27.93 16.27 5.03
C ILE A 190 -28.56 16.64 3.69
N SER A 191 -29.79 17.15 3.73
CA SER A 191 -30.56 17.53 2.55
C SER A 191 -31.33 18.83 2.78
N ALA A 192 -32.00 19.35 1.74
CA ALA A 192 -32.86 20.54 1.86
C ALA A 192 -34.01 20.35 2.86
N SER A 193 -34.47 19.12 3.09
CA SER A 193 -35.52 18.82 4.07
C SER A 193 -35.00 18.64 5.50
N ASN A 194 -33.68 18.59 5.71
CA ASN A 194 -33.06 18.54 7.03
C ASN A 194 -31.76 19.38 7.10
N PRO A 195 -31.84 20.71 6.95
CA PRO A 195 -30.67 21.59 6.86
C PRO A 195 -29.92 21.76 8.19
N HIS A 196 -30.50 21.31 9.30
CA HIS A 196 -29.92 21.45 10.64
C HIS A 196 -28.97 20.31 11.02
N GLU A 197 -28.99 19.19 10.28
CA GLU A 197 -28.07 18.08 10.55
C GLU A 197 -26.62 18.49 10.26
N ARG A 198 -25.68 17.95 11.03
CA ARG A 198 -24.25 18.23 10.92
C ARG A 198 -23.44 16.95 10.94
N LEU A 199 -22.26 17.00 10.37
CA LEU A 199 -21.32 15.90 10.45
C LEU A 199 -20.83 15.73 11.89
N PRO A 200 -20.76 14.49 12.41
CA PRO A 200 -20.28 14.24 13.76
C PRO A 200 -18.79 14.63 13.87
N ALA A 201 -18.44 15.28 14.98
CA ALA A 201 -17.05 15.62 15.28
C ALA A 201 -16.20 14.34 15.38
N PRO A 202 -15.13 14.18 14.58
CA PRO A 202 -14.23 13.03 14.71
C PRO A 202 -13.54 13.05 16.07
N SER A 203 -13.30 11.87 16.64
CA SER A 203 -12.62 11.73 17.94
C SER A 203 -11.13 12.11 17.87
N ALA A 204 -10.51 12.01 16.69
CA ALA A 204 -9.12 12.37 16.44
C ALA A 204 -9.02 13.81 15.94
N ARG A 205 -8.00 14.55 16.37
CA ARG A 205 -7.71 15.94 15.93
C ARG A 205 -6.74 15.96 14.74
N ASP A 206 -7.08 15.22 13.70
CA ASP A 206 -6.27 15.03 12.50
C ASP A 206 -6.85 15.82 11.30
N GLU A 207 -6.35 15.53 10.10
CA GLU A 207 -6.81 16.12 8.84
C GLU A 207 -8.31 15.88 8.59
N ILE A 208 -8.86 14.77 9.11
CA ILE A 208 -10.28 14.45 8.97
C ILE A 208 -11.14 15.37 9.84
N ALA A 209 -10.68 15.71 11.06
CA ALA A 209 -11.36 16.71 11.88
C ALA A 209 -11.37 18.09 11.23
N LYS A 210 -10.23 18.52 10.67
CA LYS A 210 -10.13 19.80 9.95
C LYS A 210 -11.07 19.84 8.74
N LEU A 211 -11.15 18.76 7.97
CA LEU A 211 -12.09 18.66 6.84
C LEU A 211 -13.54 18.71 7.32
N THR A 212 -13.86 18.02 8.41
CA THR A 212 -15.22 18.00 8.99
C THR A 212 -15.64 19.41 9.41
N GLU A 213 -14.75 20.19 10.05
CA GLU A 213 -15.01 21.57 10.42
C GLU A 213 -15.27 22.47 9.20
N VAL A 214 -14.47 22.32 8.14
CA VAL A 214 -14.68 23.05 6.88
C VAL A 214 -16.02 22.71 6.24
N LEU A 215 -16.39 21.44 6.19
CA LEU A 215 -17.69 21.00 5.64
C LEU A 215 -18.86 21.51 6.46
N ASN A 216 -18.79 21.43 7.80
CA ASN A 216 -19.83 21.98 8.68
C ASN A 216 -19.99 23.50 8.49
N ARG A 217 -18.90 24.26 8.35
CA ARG A 217 -18.98 25.70 8.01
C ARG A 217 -19.69 25.97 6.69
N SER A 218 -19.51 25.10 5.69
CA SER A 218 -20.23 25.21 4.42
C SER A 218 -21.71 24.89 4.60
N PHE A 219 -22.07 23.90 5.41
CA PHE A 219 -23.46 23.61 5.77
C PHE A 219 -24.11 24.76 6.55
N ASP A 220 -23.38 25.44 7.44
CA ASP A 220 -23.88 26.64 8.13
C ASP A 220 -24.23 27.75 7.14
N ARG A 221 -23.39 27.98 6.13
CA ARG A 221 -23.66 28.97 5.06
C ARG A 221 -24.85 28.59 4.20
N LEU A 222 -25.03 27.30 3.91
CA LEU A 222 -26.17 26.79 3.17
C LEU A 222 -27.46 26.99 3.97
N GLN A 223 -27.47 26.65 5.26
CA GLN A 223 -28.60 26.85 6.15
C GLN A 223 -28.97 28.34 6.24
N MET A 224 -28.00 29.24 6.44
CA MET A 224 -28.27 30.69 6.48
C MET A 224 -28.89 31.19 5.17
N SER A 225 -28.37 30.77 4.02
CA SER A 225 -28.94 31.15 2.71
C SER A 225 -30.39 30.65 2.55
N TYR A 226 -30.65 29.44 3.02
CA TYR A 226 -31.99 28.84 2.99
C TYR A 226 -32.97 29.62 3.88
N GLU A 227 -32.60 29.90 5.13
CA GLU A 227 -33.42 30.69 6.06
C GLU A 227 -33.74 32.09 5.53
N ILE A 228 -32.77 32.75 4.89
CA ILE A 228 -32.97 34.06 4.24
C ILE A 228 -33.97 33.95 3.09
N ALA A 229 -33.81 32.99 2.18
CA ALA A 229 -34.71 32.79 1.05
C ALA A 229 -36.15 32.50 1.51
N THR A 230 -36.29 31.64 2.50
CA THR A 230 -37.57 31.29 3.12
C THR A 230 -38.24 32.48 3.80
N ARG A 231 -37.49 33.31 4.54
CA ARG A 231 -38.03 34.52 5.18
C ARG A 231 -38.42 35.57 4.14
N PHE A 232 -37.56 35.80 3.14
CA PHE A 232 -37.85 36.72 2.04
C PHE A 232 -39.13 36.34 1.29
N SER A 233 -39.32 35.06 0.97
CA SER A 233 -40.53 34.60 0.30
C SER A 233 -41.79 34.83 1.14
N ALA A 234 -41.73 34.55 2.44
CA ALA A 234 -42.85 34.81 3.35
C ALA A 234 -43.17 36.31 3.45
N ASP A 235 -42.16 37.16 3.64
CA ASP A 235 -42.32 38.61 3.75
C ASP A 235 -42.85 39.22 2.44
N ALA A 236 -42.33 38.79 1.29
CA ALA A 236 -42.80 39.24 -0.02
C ALA A 236 -44.28 38.89 -0.23
N SER A 237 -44.73 37.68 0.10
CA SER A 237 -46.13 37.30 -0.01
C SER A 237 -47.05 38.16 0.88
N HIS A 238 -46.62 38.50 2.10
CA HIS A 238 -47.39 39.39 2.97
C HIS A 238 -47.46 40.83 2.41
N GLN A 239 -46.33 41.36 1.92
CA GLN A 239 -46.28 42.69 1.33
C GLN A 239 -47.08 42.78 0.03
N LEU A 240 -47.21 41.70 -0.74
CA LEU A 240 -48.03 41.66 -1.97
C LEU A 240 -49.52 41.46 -1.70
N LYS A 241 -49.93 40.73 -0.65
CA LYS A 241 -51.35 40.56 -0.29
C LYS A 241 -52.06 41.88 -0.03
N THR A 242 -51.39 42.82 0.64
CA THR A 242 -51.96 44.13 1.02
C THR A 242 -52.35 44.99 -0.19
N PRO A 243 -51.45 45.32 -1.15
CA PRO A 243 -51.81 46.10 -2.33
C PRO A 243 -52.82 45.37 -3.24
N VAL A 244 -52.76 44.03 -3.32
CA VAL A 244 -53.74 43.25 -4.08
C VAL A 244 -55.13 43.29 -3.44
N ALA A 245 -55.22 43.27 -2.11
CA ALA A 245 -56.47 43.46 -1.39
C ALA A 245 -57.05 44.86 -1.61
N ILE A 246 -56.20 45.90 -1.64
CA ILE A 246 -56.62 47.27 -1.96
C ILE A 246 -57.15 47.38 -3.40
N LEU A 247 -56.45 46.81 -4.38
CA LEU A 247 -56.90 46.77 -5.78
C LEU A 247 -58.24 46.06 -5.92
N ARG A 248 -58.40 44.92 -5.23
CA ARG A 248 -59.67 44.18 -5.20
C ARG A 248 -60.80 45.02 -4.61
N ALA A 249 -60.57 45.68 -3.47
CA ALA A 249 -61.57 46.53 -2.83
C ALA A 249 -61.98 47.71 -3.73
N GLY A 250 -61.02 48.34 -4.41
CA GLY A 250 -61.29 49.42 -5.38
C GLY A 250 -62.12 48.95 -6.58
N LEU A 251 -61.78 47.78 -7.16
CA LEU A 251 -62.55 47.21 -8.27
C LEU A 251 -63.94 46.72 -7.84
N ASP A 252 -64.08 46.18 -6.63
CA ASP A 252 -65.37 45.81 -6.05
C ASP A 252 -66.25 47.05 -5.76
N HIS A 253 -65.64 48.18 -5.42
CA HIS A 253 -66.32 49.47 -5.29
C HIS A 253 -66.78 50.01 -6.65
N LEU A 254 -65.89 50.07 -7.64
CA LEU A 254 -66.22 50.51 -9.01
C LEU A 254 -67.32 49.66 -9.64
N SER A 255 -67.32 48.35 -9.42
CA SER A 255 -68.38 47.44 -9.93
C SER A 255 -69.77 47.70 -9.32
N ARG A 256 -69.85 48.41 -8.19
CA ARG A 256 -71.11 48.78 -7.53
C ARG A 256 -71.58 50.18 -7.92
N ASP A 257 -70.75 50.95 -8.62
CA ASP A 257 -71.10 52.28 -9.10
C ASP A 257 -72.03 52.17 -10.32
N THR A 258 -73.06 53.02 -10.36
CA THR A 258 -74.23 52.80 -11.25
C THR A 258 -74.10 53.49 -12.61
N GLU A 259 -72.99 54.18 -12.87
CA GLU A 259 -72.76 55.00 -14.08
C GLU A 259 -71.68 54.46 -15.04
N LEU A 260 -71.31 53.18 -14.95
CA LEU A 260 -70.34 52.58 -15.88
C LEU A 260 -70.97 52.35 -17.28
N SER A 261 -70.26 52.73 -18.33
CA SER A 261 -70.60 52.29 -19.69
C SER A 261 -70.35 50.79 -19.87
N GLU A 262 -71.00 50.16 -20.85
CA GLU A 262 -70.86 48.72 -21.13
C GLU A 262 -69.40 48.28 -21.30
N ALA A 263 -68.59 49.07 -22.02
CA ALA A 263 -67.16 48.82 -22.21
C ALA A 263 -66.36 48.94 -20.90
N GLN A 264 -66.70 49.89 -20.02
CA GLN A 264 -66.03 50.05 -18.73
C GLN A 264 -66.40 48.92 -17.75
N ALA A 265 -67.65 48.45 -17.78
CA ALA A 265 -68.09 47.32 -16.98
C ALA A 265 -67.37 46.01 -17.38
N GLU A 266 -67.16 45.79 -18.69
CA GLU A 266 -66.38 44.66 -19.20
C GLU A 266 -64.91 44.72 -18.76
N GLU A 267 -64.28 45.90 -18.85
CA GLU A 267 -62.90 46.13 -18.43
C GLU A 267 -62.71 45.91 -16.91
N VAL A 268 -63.62 46.42 -16.08
CA VAL A 268 -63.60 46.20 -14.62
C VAL A 268 -63.77 44.71 -14.29
N SER A 269 -64.65 44.00 -14.99
CA SER A 269 -64.84 42.55 -14.82
C SER A 269 -63.56 41.77 -15.14
N LEU A 270 -62.88 42.12 -16.25
CA LEU A 270 -61.60 41.54 -16.65
C LEU A 270 -60.53 41.78 -15.57
N LEU A 271 -60.37 43.03 -15.10
CA LEU A 271 -59.39 43.37 -14.06
C LEU A 271 -59.68 42.65 -12.73
N ARG A 272 -60.95 42.44 -12.38
CA ARG A 272 -61.33 41.63 -11.19
C ARG A 272 -60.96 40.17 -11.35
N GLN A 273 -61.11 39.60 -12.54
CA GLN A 273 -60.67 38.23 -12.81
C GLN A 273 -59.15 38.11 -12.70
N GLN A 274 -58.39 39.05 -13.25
CA GLN A 274 -56.93 39.06 -13.13
C GLN A 274 -56.44 39.24 -11.70
N THR A 275 -57.07 40.13 -10.91
CA THR A 275 -56.73 40.35 -9.50
C THR A 275 -57.02 39.12 -8.63
N ARG A 276 -58.13 38.41 -8.91
CA ARG A 276 -58.42 37.11 -8.27
C ARG A 276 -57.38 36.05 -8.61
N ARG A 277 -56.97 35.97 -9.88
CA ARG A 277 -55.90 35.05 -10.30
C ARG A 277 -54.57 35.36 -9.62
N LEU A 278 -54.20 36.63 -9.53
CA LEU A 278 -52.99 37.08 -8.83
C LEU A 278 -53.02 36.72 -7.34
N THR A 279 -54.18 36.86 -6.69
CA THR A 279 -54.37 36.47 -5.28
C THR A 279 -54.11 34.97 -5.09
N SER A 280 -54.72 34.13 -5.95
CA SER A 280 -54.51 32.67 -5.93
C SER A 280 -53.04 32.30 -6.11
N LEU A 281 -52.36 32.91 -7.09
CA LEU A 281 -50.94 32.63 -7.34
C LEU A 281 -50.04 33.00 -6.15
N ILE A 282 -50.33 34.12 -5.46
CA ILE A 282 -49.58 34.53 -4.27
C ILE A 282 -49.82 33.54 -3.12
N GLU A 283 -51.05 33.04 -2.96
CA GLU A 283 -51.39 32.03 -1.96
C GLU A 283 -50.71 30.69 -2.24
N ASP A 284 -50.72 30.23 -3.48
CA ASP A 284 -50.07 28.98 -3.90
C ASP A 284 -48.54 29.03 -3.71
N LEU A 285 -47.91 30.14 -4.09
CA LEU A 285 -46.47 30.34 -3.89
C LEU A 285 -46.09 30.40 -2.40
N LEU A 286 -46.93 31.03 -1.58
CA LEU A 286 -46.72 31.07 -0.13
C LEU A 286 -46.86 29.68 0.50
N LEU A 287 -47.85 28.90 0.05
CA LEU A 287 -48.05 27.53 0.51
C LEU A 287 -46.84 26.65 0.17
N LEU A 288 -46.30 26.78 -1.05
CA LEU A 288 -45.11 26.06 -1.49
C LEU A 288 -43.88 26.46 -0.64
N ALA A 289 -43.66 27.75 -0.42
CA ALA A 289 -42.54 28.23 0.39
C ALA A 289 -42.63 27.80 1.87
N GLN A 290 -43.84 27.68 2.43
CA GLN A 290 -44.05 27.13 3.78
C GLN A 290 -43.84 25.63 3.85
N ALA A 291 -44.22 24.89 2.81
CA ALA A 291 -43.99 23.46 2.66
C ALA A 291 -42.50 23.15 2.61
N ASP A 292 -41.76 23.85 1.73
CA ASP A 292 -40.32 23.68 1.58
C ASP A 292 -39.60 23.94 2.91
N ALA A 293 -39.99 25.02 3.59
CA ALA A 293 -39.41 25.42 4.88
C ALA A 293 -39.69 24.48 6.06
N GLY A 294 -40.45 23.40 5.85
CA GLY A 294 -40.85 22.47 6.90
C GLY A 294 -41.77 23.10 7.95
N ARG A 295 -42.43 24.22 7.63
CA ARG A 295 -43.31 24.97 8.56
C ARG A 295 -44.79 24.57 8.44
N MET A 296 -45.11 23.61 7.58
CA MET A 296 -46.47 23.07 7.46
C MET A 296 -46.68 21.97 8.51
N PHE A 297 -47.24 22.34 9.65
CA PHE A 297 -47.68 21.39 10.67
C PHE A 297 -49.03 20.81 10.24
N LEU A 298 -49.03 19.55 9.83
CA LEU A 298 -50.27 18.81 9.59
C LEU A 298 -50.84 18.39 10.94
N GLU A 299 -51.92 19.04 11.36
CA GLU A 299 -52.72 18.59 12.49
C GLU A 299 -53.50 17.35 12.03
N LYS A 300 -53.03 16.18 12.47
CA LYS A 300 -53.64 14.90 12.11
C LYS A 300 -54.68 14.57 13.18
N GLU A 301 -55.93 14.44 12.75
CA GLU A 301 -57.02 13.96 13.57
C GLU A 301 -57.53 12.63 13.01
N ASP A 302 -57.87 11.69 13.91
CA ASP A 302 -58.45 10.41 13.51
C ASP A 302 -59.89 10.65 13.02
N LEU A 303 -60.09 10.58 11.71
CA LEU A 303 -61.38 10.80 11.06
C LEU A 303 -61.96 9.47 10.55
N ASP A 304 -63.15 9.10 11.03
CA ASP A 304 -63.89 7.96 10.48
C ASP A 304 -64.42 8.32 9.09
N LEU A 305 -63.84 7.70 8.06
CA LEU A 305 -64.17 7.93 6.65
C LEU A 305 -65.63 7.55 6.31
N LYS A 306 -66.33 6.80 7.18
CA LYS A 306 -67.75 6.47 6.99
C LYS A 306 -68.69 7.66 7.20
N VAL A 307 -68.21 8.77 7.76
CA VAL A 307 -69.01 9.99 7.98
C VAL A 307 -68.99 10.91 6.75
N LEU A 308 -68.10 10.66 5.78
CA LEU A 308 -67.90 11.47 4.57
C LEU A 308 -68.52 10.89 3.29
N ILE A 309 -69.14 9.70 3.39
CA ILE A 309 -69.75 8.94 2.28
C ILE A 309 -71.18 8.60 2.69
#